data_AF-A0A3S4YB55-F1
#
_entry.id   AF-A0A3S4YB55-F1
#
_cell.length_a   1.000
_cell.length_b   1.000
_cell.length_c   1.000
_cell.angle_alpha   90.00
_cell.angle_beta   90.00
_cell.angle_gamma   90.00
#
_symmetry.space_group_name_H-M   'P 1'
#
loop_
_entity.id
_entity.type
_entity.pdbx_description
1 polymer ?
#
loop_
_entity_poly.entity_id
_entity_poly.type
_entity_poly.pdbx_seq_one_letter_code
_entity_poly.pdbx_strand_id
1 'polypeptide(L)'
;MHVTVECNSESYGYYLSPVFAMFPTLQESLENDFRAYKETGLLPHYFGRDTAYDKPDDIQDSGLWHIHLELGDDKFKPPPASANVKDPQIMQ
;
A
#
# COMPACT_ATOMS: atom_id res chain seq x y z
N MET A 1 7.73 16.83 8.79
CA MET A 1 7.29 15.71 9.64
C MET A 1 8.40 14.67 9.59
N HIS A 2 8.81 14.08 10.72
CA HIS A 2 9.81 13.02 10.70
C HIS A 2 9.09 11.67 10.57
N VAL A 3 9.26 10.98 9.44
CA VAL A 3 8.59 9.70 9.16
C VAL A 3 9.62 8.58 9.09
N THR A 4 9.43 7.55 9.91
CA THR A 4 10.19 6.30 9.83
C THR A 4 9.35 5.27 9.10
N VAL A 5 9.96 4.57 8.14
CA VAL A 5 9.34 3.50 7.35
C VAL A 5 10.27 2.31 7.40
N GLU A 6 9.75 1.17 7.84
CA GLU A 6 10.47 -0.08 8.02
C GLU A 6 9.55 -1.25 7.72
N CYS A 7 10.10 -2.37 7.25
CA CYS A 7 9.35 -3.61 7.14
C CYS A 7 9.17 -4.29 8.50
N ASN A 8 8.00 -4.85 8.77
CA ASN A 8 7.74 -5.58 10.01
C ASN A 8 8.63 -6.83 10.12
N SER A 9 9.46 -6.90 11.16
CA SER A 9 10.47 -7.95 11.34
C SER A 9 9.89 -9.35 11.60
N GLU A 10 8.71 -9.44 12.22
CA GLU A 10 8.04 -10.72 12.51
C GLU A 10 7.47 -11.36 11.25
N SER A 11 6.93 -10.53 10.34
CA SER A 11 6.32 -11.00 9.10
C SER A 11 7.28 -11.03 7.91
N TYR A 12 8.43 -10.34 8.01
CA TYR A 12 9.36 -10.14 6.90
C TYR A 12 9.80 -11.44 6.25
N GLY A 13 10.29 -12.40 7.04
CA GLY A 13 10.89 -13.63 6.52
C GLY A 13 9.90 -14.47 5.71
N TYR A 14 8.64 -14.54 6.15
CA TYR A 14 7.62 -15.36 5.51
C TYR A 14 6.98 -14.66 4.29
N TYR A 15 6.58 -13.40 4.44
CA TYR A 15 5.79 -12.70 3.42
C TYR A 15 6.61 -11.85 2.46
N LEU A 16 7.69 -11.20 2.93
CA LEU A 16 8.38 -10.14 2.18
C LEU A 16 9.68 -10.65 1.55
N SER A 17 10.47 -11.44 2.29
CA SER A 17 11.78 -11.91 1.84
C SER A 17 11.73 -12.67 0.50
N PRO A 18 10.75 -13.55 0.22
CA PRO A 18 10.70 -14.23 -1.08
C PRO A 18 10.47 -13.27 -2.25
N VAL A 19 9.65 -12.22 -2.04
CA VAL A 19 9.35 -11.21 -3.05
C VAL A 19 10.56 -10.33 -3.31
N PHE A 20 11.23 -9.84 -2.25
CA PHE A 20 12.41 -8.98 -2.40
C PHE A 20 13.62 -9.73 -2.95
N ALA A 21 13.71 -11.05 -2.75
CA ALA A 21 14.72 -11.87 -3.42
C ALA A 21 14.50 -11.91 -4.95
N MET A 22 13.24 -11.89 -5.41
CA MET A 22 12.91 -11.82 -6.83
C MET A 22 13.07 -10.40 -7.42
N PHE A 23 12.84 -9.37 -6.59
CA PHE A 23 12.89 -7.97 -6.99
C PHE A 23 13.78 -7.16 -6.02
N PRO A 24 15.12 -7.22 -6.16
CA PRO A 24 16.05 -6.73 -5.14
C PRO A 24 15.96 -5.23 -4.82
N THR A 25 15.49 -4.41 -5.76
CA THR A 25 15.33 -2.96 -5.57
C THR A 25 13.96 -2.58 -5.01
N LEU A 26 13.00 -3.52 -4.98
CA LEU A 26 11.60 -3.22 -4.67
C LEU A 26 11.44 -2.73 -3.23
N GLN A 27 12.16 -3.33 -2.27
CA GLN A 27 12.06 -2.92 -0.87
C GLN A 27 12.44 -1.45 -0.69
N GLU A 28 13.64 -1.07 -1.14
CA GLU A 28 14.14 0.30 -1.03
C GLU A 28 13.23 1.29 -1.76
N SER A 29 12.73 0.93 -2.96
CA SER A 29 11.77 1.75 -3.70
C SER A 29 10.47 1.98 -2.93
N LEU A 30 9.86 0.91 -2.39
CA LEU A 30 8.61 1.02 -1.61
C LEU A 30 8.80 1.83 -0.33
N GLU A 31 9.88 1.61 0.41
CA GLU A 31 10.17 2.35 1.65
C GLU A 31 10.37 3.85 1.37
N ASN A 32 11.11 4.19 0.31
CA ASN A 32 11.35 5.58 -0.08
C ASN A 32 10.10 6.27 -0.61
N ASP A 33 9.34 5.62 -1.49
CA ASP A 33 8.11 6.19 -2.06
C ASP A 33 7.02 6.35 -0.99
N PHE A 34 6.91 5.39 -0.07
CA PHE A 34 5.98 5.52 1.06
C PHE A 34 6.40 6.63 2.03
N ARG A 35 7.70 6.76 2.32
CA ARG A 35 8.21 7.89 3.13
C ARG A 35 7.86 9.23 2.47
N ALA A 36 8.17 9.38 1.18
CA ALA A 36 7.87 10.59 0.43
C ALA A 36 6.36 10.89 0.42
N TYR A 37 5.52 9.87 0.25
CA TYR A 37 4.08 10.00 0.33
C TYR A 37 3.63 10.54 1.70
N LYS A 38 4.07 9.95 2.82
CA LYS A 38 3.67 10.41 4.16
C LYS A 38 4.25 11.78 4.52
N GLU A 39 5.39 12.16 3.97
CA GLU A 39 6.01 13.47 4.21
C GLU A 39 5.36 14.60 3.40
N THR A 40 4.93 14.32 2.18
CA THR A 40 4.49 15.35 1.21
C THR A 40 2.99 15.31 0.91
N GLY A 41 2.34 14.17 1.16
CA GLY A 41 0.96 13.88 0.73
C GLY A 41 0.83 13.53 -0.75
N LEU A 42 1.93 13.52 -1.52
CA LEU A 42 1.90 13.16 -2.94
C LEU A 42 1.91 11.64 -3.11
N LEU A 43 0.80 11.10 -3.62
CA LEU A 43 0.64 9.67 -3.84
C LEU A 43 1.34 9.24 -5.14
N PRO A 44 2.27 8.27 -5.11
CA PRO A 44 2.84 7.65 -6.30
C PRO A 44 1.76 7.05 -7.21
N HIS A 45 1.99 7.09 -8.52
CA HIS A 45 0.99 6.63 -9.51
C HIS A 45 0.61 5.14 -9.40
N TYR A 46 1.50 4.34 -8.81
CA TYR A 46 1.32 2.89 -8.64
C TYR A 46 0.83 2.54 -7.23
N PHE A 47 0.63 3.55 -6.37
CA PHE A 47 -0.04 3.39 -5.09
C PHE A 47 -1.53 3.64 -5.30
N GLY A 48 -2.32 2.63 -4.96
CA GLY A 48 -3.76 2.73 -4.90
C GLY A 48 -4.21 3.37 -3.59
N ARG A 49 -5.35 2.89 -3.09
CA ARG A 49 -6.02 3.46 -1.92
C ARG A 49 -5.25 3.28 -0.62
N ASP A 50 -4.96 4.38 0.09
CA ASP A 50 -4.55 4.39 1.52
C ASP A 50 -5.82 4.30 2.40
N THR A 51 -6.05 3.16 3.05
CA THR A 51 -7.28 2.95 3.83
C THR A 51 -7.14 2.00 5.00
N ALA A 52 -8.06 2.10 5.96
CA ALA A 52 -8.15 1.18 7.07
C ALA A 52 -8.34 -0.26 6.56
N TYR A 53 -7.60 -1.19 7.14
CA TYR A 53 -7.79 -2.62 6.94
C TYR A 53 -9.01 -3.03 7.77
N ASP A 54 -10.12 -3.32 7.09
CA ASP A 54 -11.43 -3.49 7.71
C ASP A 54 -11.88 -4.95 7.83
N LYS A 55 -11.07 -5.89 7.34
CA LYS A 55 -11.40 -7.32 7.36
C LYS A 55 -10.19 -8.20 7.62
N PRO A 56 -10.28 -9.25 8.44
CA PRO A 56 -11.50 -9.70 9.13
C PRO A 56 -11.94 -8.76 10.27
N ASP A 57 -13.20 -8.84 10.68
CA ASP A 57 -13.85 -7.87 11.60
C ASP A 57 -13.10 -7.72 12.94
N ASP A 58 -12.43 -8.78 13.37
CA ASP A 58 -11.60 -8.86 14.58
C ASP A 58 -10.35 -7.97 14.53
N ILE A 59 -9.96 -7.47 13.35
CA ILE A 59 -8.80 -6.60 13.19
C ILE A 59 -9.19 -5.11 13.07
N GLN A 60 -10.48 -4.77 12.95
CA GLN A 60 -10.92 -3.37 12.77
C GLN A 60 -10.42 -2.44 13.89
N ASP A 61 -10.43 -2.93 15.13
CA ASP A 61 -9.99 -2.15 16.31
C ASP A 61 -8.47 -2.05 16.44
N SER A 62 -7.70 -2.74 15.59
CA SER A 62 -6.23 -2.65 15.59
C SER A 62 -5.70 -1.36 14.96
N GLY A 63 -6.55 -0.59 14.29
CA GLY A 63 -6.17 0.67 13.66
C GLY A 63 -5.17 0.49 12.50
N LEU A 64 -5.14 -0.70 11.88
CA LEU A 64 -4.27 -0.99 10.75
C LEU A 64 -4.74 -0.25 9.49
N TRP A 65 -3.80 0.31 8.75
CA TRP A 65 -4.01 0.90 7.43
C TRP A 65 -3.19 0.12 6.40
N HIS A 66 -3.68 0.09 5.17
CA HIS A 66 -3.00 -0.56 4.05
C HIS A 66 -3.12 0.29 2.79
N ILE A 67 -2.16 0.07 1.91
CA ILE A 67 -2.11 0.67 0.58
C ILE A 67 -2.05 -0.43 -0.47
N HIS A 68 -2.79 -0.24 -1.55
CA HIS A 68 -2.77 -1.17 -2.68
C HIS A 68 -1.61 -0.81 -3.60
N LEU A 69 -0.97 -1.80 -4.23
CA LEU A 69 0.16 -1.59 -5.14
C LEU A 69 -0.17 -2.19 -6.51
N GLU A 70 -0.05 -1.38 -7.56
CA GLU A 70 -0.08 -1.83 -8.96
C GLU A 70 1.35 -2.13 -9.40
N LEU A 71 1.70 -3.41 -9.54
CA LEU A 71 3.04 -3.85 -9.93
C LEU A 71 2.97 -4.68 -11.21
N GLY A 72 3.86 -4.39 -12.16
CA GLY A 72 3.93 -5.11 -13.44
C GLY A 72 2.78 -4.73 -14.39
N ASP A 73 2.25 -5.71 -15.12
CA ASP A 73 1.15 -5.51 -16.09
C ASP A 73 -0.25 -5.62 -15.45
N ASP A 74 -0.33 -5.99 -14.17
CA ASP A 74 -1.59 -6.15 -13.43
C ASP A 74 -2.10 -4.80 -12.93
N LYS A 75 -2.72 -4.05 -13.85
CA LYS A 75 -3.26 -2.72 -13.58
C LYS A 75 -4.46 -2.74 -12.64
N PHE A 76 -4.64 -1.68 -11.85
CA PHE A 76 -5.88 -1.50 -11.11
C PHE A 76 -7.07 -1.53 -12.07
N LYS A 77 -8.13 -2.25 -11.67
CA LYS A 77 -9.36 -2.26 -12.46
C LYS A 77 -9.95 -0.86 -12.45
N PRO A 78 -10.43 -0.34 -13.61
CA PRO A 78 -11.10 0.94 -13.61
C PRO A 78 -12.31 0.86 -12.67
N PRO A 79 -12.56 1.90 -11.84
CA PRO A 79 -13.72 1.92 -10.98
C PRO A 79 -15.00 1.72 -11.82
N PRO A 80 -16.01 1.00 -11.30
CA PRO A 80 -17.24 0.74 -12.04
C PRO A 80 -17.89 2.05 -12.47
N ALA A 81 -18.60 2.09 -13.60
CA ALA A 81 -19.17 3.34 -14.14
C ALA A 81 -20.16 4.06 -13.19
N SER A 82 -20.69 3.36 -12.20
CA SER A 82 -21.55 3.89 -11.14
C SER A 82 -20.77 4.38 -9.90
N ALA A 83 -19.44 4.26 -9.90
CA ALA A 83 -18.58 4.67 -8.80
C ALA A 83 -18.58 6.18 -8.64
N ASN A 84 -18.77 6.63 -7.42
CA ASN A 84 -18.41 7.99 -7.07
C ASN A 84 -16.88 8.09 -7.03
N VAL A 85 -16.28 8.70 -8.06
CA VAL A 85 -14.82 8.87 -8.19
C VAL A 85 -14.25 9.81 -7.11
N LYS A 86 -15.11 10.48 -6.33
CA LYS A 86 -14.71 11.26 -5.15
C LYS A 86 -14.79 10.46 -3.85
N ASP A 87 -15.32 9.23 -3.90
CA ASP A 87 -15.35 8.33 -2.76
C ASP A 87 -14.05 7.53 -2.73
N PRO A 88 -13.19 7.74 -1.72
CA PRO A 88 -11.97 6.96 -1.54
C PRO A 88 -12.27 5.46 -1.45
N GLN A 89 -13.50 5.05 -1.08
CA GLN A 89 -13.86 3.64 -1.00
C GLN A 89 -13.93 2.90 -2.33
N ILE A 90 -14.13 3.60 -3.45
CA ILE A 90 -14.46 2.96 -4.74
C ILE A 90 -13.29 3.00 -5.74
N MET A 91 -12.25 3.78 -5.46
CA MET A 91 -11.01 3.74 -6.24
C MET A 91 -10.16 2.58 -5.70
N GLN A 92 -9.98 1.55 -6.53
CA GLN A 92 -9.06 0.44 -6.26
C GLN A 92 -7.62 0.93 -6.47
#